data_AF-A0A381S4Q6-F1
#
_entry.id   AF-A0A381S4Q6-F1
#
_cell.length_a   1.000
_cell.length_b   1.000
_cell.length_c   1.000
_cell.angle_alpha   90.00
_cell.angle_beta   90.00
_cell.angle_gamma   90.00
#
_symmetry.space_group_name_H-M   'P 1'
#
loop_
_entity.id
_entity.type
_entity.pdbx_description
1 polymer ?
#
loop_
_entity_poly.entity_id
_entity_poly.type
_entity_poly.pdbx_seq_one_letter_code
_entity_poly.pdbx_strand_id
1 'polypeptide(L)'
;MLKLVLVRIALIACIIVPVSGLAQDTLSIPWSATPGNLETTIVADTTATGEQAHAVYLLDANKVYLQRTEINVNSSINITGQTPGANEFPATIQPIPGADGLSGFTGWPNGNFQVYGDGATLTLRNLILNGASIDQGFNLGSVVTARGDLQKIVIDNTVASDYVTFIFSTFGTSTDFHFVNSVAKAFTNGPGGQYFGGLTWGGGSWMGTIDTLIVENSTIHNVIGEAIVVYSQVDYGLVNQSTFANIVMGVVWYRGQNNMTVSNNLFYNTKAHGQSTYDVSGWGVWHPGGQGQMSVMPDWTHADSTVMVAGDLVNHMNRYIYYHHNVWWHDEHLTGFMQNTQPWSWEVTTVTYDTLTDGTVDTVNTVSTVGDTMLAYQDQSKWIDDSTAVTLAQNRGVKELSNINSDPMINLDTNYIVTQLARTWDFRDNLKSDTPPFNTQWWQYEHDSVSANNNGRTNVEWPMHIDMSYSPTSAAATASWSGGPVGDPRWMSAYFTGIDDAISIPKEFTLKQNYPNPFNPTTDISFTLEQATDVTLTIYNMLGQQVRVLVNESRQAGLHTIRWNGRSNMGQAVSAGIYLYTLTNGTKSITKKMALMK
;
A
#
# COMPACT_ATOMS: atom_id res chain seq x y z
N MET A 1 -18.68 45.19 20.25
CA MET A 1 -17.25 45.00 20.60
C MET A 1 -16.66 43.97 19.65
N LEU A 2 -15.41 44.19 19.27
CA LEU A 2 -14.77 43.79 18.01
C LEU A 2 -14.56 42.28 17.79
N LYS A 3 -14.58 41.92 16.49
CA LYS A 3 -14.15 40.68 15.82
C LYS A 3 -12.89 40.02 16.40
N LEU A 4 -12.83 38.69 16.36
CA LEU A 4 -11.62 37.99 15.90
C LEU A 4 -12.01 36.72 15.12
N VAL A 5 -11.91 36.83 13.80
CA VAL A 5 -11.85 35.72 12.85
C VAL A 5 -10.43 35.17 12.92
N LEU A 6 -10.27 33.86 13.13
CA LEU A 6 -8.98 33.18 13.05
C LEU A 6 -9.09 32.03 12.04
N VAL A 7 -8.93 32.42 10.78
CA VAL A 7 -8.42 31.56 9.71
C VAL A 7 -7.01 31.13 10.13
N ARG A 8 -6.71 29.83 10.21
CA ARG A 8 -5.34 29.33 10.37
C ARG A 8 -5.03 28.20 9.42
N ILE A 9 -4.19 28.59 8.47
CA ILE A 9 -3.44 27.87 7.45
C ILE A 9 -2.61 26.77 8.12
N ALA A 10 -2.79 25.52 7.66
CA ALA A 10 -1.82 24.47 7.89
C ALA A 10 -0.53 24.83 7.14
N LEU A 11 0.59 24.93 7.86
CA LEU A 11 1.89 25.17 7.27
C LEU A 11 2.34 23.86 6.59
N ILE A 12 1.99 23.70 5.32
CA ILE A 12 2.60 22.71 4.43
C ILE A 12 4.03 23.20 4.19
N ALA A 13 5.03 22.34 4.45
CA ALA A 13 6.41 22.66 4.13
C ALA A 13 6.55 22.86 2.62
N CYS A 14 6.56 24.12 2.19
CA CYS A 14 6.81 24.52 0.81
C CYS A 14 8.24 24.12 0.43
N ILE A 15 8.39 23.14 -0.45
CA ILE A 15 9.56 23.06 -1.30
C ILE A 15 9.34 24.08 -2.42
N ILE A 16 9.81 25.31 -2.20
CA ILE A 16 10.05 26.24 -3.29
C ILE A 16 11.23 25.66 -4.06
N VAL A 17 10.97 25.07 -5.24
CA VAL A 17 12.05 24.77 -6.18
C VAL A 17 12.55 26.13 -6.71
N PRO A 18 13.80 26.52 -6.46
CA PRO A 18 14.33 27.74 -7.06
C PRO A 18 14.41 27.57 -8.57
N VAL A 19 13.69 28.42 -9.31
CA VAL A 19 13.63 28.45 -10.80
C VAL A 19 14.91 29.04 -11.41
N SER A 20 16.08 28.76 -10.86
CA SER A 20 17.34 29.28 -11.37
C SER A 20 18.38 28.17 -11.42
N GLY A 21 18.24 27.30 -12.43
CA GLY A 21 19.23 26.28 -12.78
C GLY A 21 18.75 25.10 -13.63
N LEU A 22 17.43 24.84 -13.73
CA LEU A 22 16.87 23.57 -14.26
C LEU A 22 15.94 23.72 -15.48
N ALA A 23 15.98 24.83 -16.21
CA ALA A 23 15.00 25.11 -17.27
C ALA A 23 15.05 24.15 -18.49
N GLN A 24 15.98 23.19 -18.55
CA GLN A 24 16.20 22.33 -19.72
C GLN A 24 15.70 20.89 -19.56
N ASP A 25 15.22 20.48 -18.38
CA ASP A 25 14.82 19.09 -18.09
C ASP A 25 13.34 18.96 -17.64
N THR A 26 12.58 20.05 -17.79
CA THR A 26 11.16 20.09 -17.47
C THR A 26 10.37 20.63 -18.65
N LEU A 27 9.44 19.84 -19.15
CA LEU A 27 8.47 20.26 -20.15
C LEU A 27 7.16 20.65 -19.45
N SER A 28 6.75 21.91 -19.61
CA SER A 28 5.41 22.33 -19.21
C SER A 28 4.40 21.81 -20.24
N ILE A 29 3.37 21.09 -19.78
CA ILE A 29 2.25 20.67 -20.63
C ILE A 29 1.09 21.64 -20.37
N PRO A 30 0.94 22.70 -21.19
CA PRO A 30 -0.13 23.67 -20.99
C PRO A 30 -1.48 22.96 -21.10
N TRP A 31 -2.40 23.32 -20.22
CA TRP A 31 -3.74 22.75 -20.30
C TRP A 31 -4.44 23.11 -21.61
N SER A 32 -5.15 22.13 -22.17
CA SER A 32 -6.01 22.28 -23.33
C SER A 32 -7.37 21.63 -23.05
N ALA A 33 -8.44 22.27 -23.51
CA ALA A 33 -9.77 21.67 -23.50
C ALA A 33 -9.91 20.48 -24.47
N THR A 34 -8.99 20.35 -25.43
CA THR A 34 -8.96 19.22 -26.37
C THR A 34 -8.50 17.96 -25.65
N PRO A 35 -9.33 16.90 -25.59
CA PRO A 35 -8.94 15.68 -24.92
C PRO A 35 -7.82 14.95 -25.67
N GLY A 36 -6.91 14.37 -24.91
CA GLY A 36 -5.74 13.65 -25.38
C GLY A 36 -4.44 14.47 -25.44
N ASN A 37 -4.48 15.73 -25.01
CA ASN A 37 -3.31 16.62 -25.05
C ASN A 37 -2.13 16.12 -24.20
N LEU A 38 -2.42 15.46 -23.07
CA LEU A 38 -1.39 14.96 -22.16
C LEU A 38 -0.55 13.86 -22.82
N GLU A 39 -1.19 12.77 -23.23
CA GLU A 39 -0.52 11.62 -23.82
C GLU A 39 0.11 11.96 -25.17
N THR A 40 -0.53 12.81 -25.98
CA THR A 40 0.05 13.21 -27.28
C THR A 40 1.28 14.09 -27.12
N THR A 41 1.32 14.97 -26.11
CA THR A 41 2.51 15.78 -25.81
C THR A 41 3.65 14.92 -25.32
N ILE A 42 3.39 13.97 -24.41
CA ILE A 42 4.41 13.05 -23.89
C ILE A 42 4.95 12.13 -25.00
N VAL A 43 4.09 11.60 -25.87
CA VAL A 43 4.52 10.75 -27.00
C VAL A 43 5.32 11.55 -28.04
N ALA A 44 4.96 12.80 -28.28
CA ALA A 44 5.70 13.67 -29.21
C ALA A 44 7.10 14.06 -28.67
N ASP A 45 7.31 13.94 -27.35
CA ASP A 45 8.58 14.22 -26.68
C ASP A 45 9.54 13.03 -26.66
N THR A 46 9.23 11.95 -27.39
CA THR A 46 10.08 10.76 -27.48
C THR A 46 11.21 10.96 -28.51
N THR A 47 12.45 10.80 -28.05
CA THR A 47 13.68 10.85 -28.84
C THR A 47 13.79 9.70 -29.86
N ALA A 48 14.74 9.80 -30.80
CA ALA A 48 14.99 8.76 -31.78
C ALA A 48 15.43 7.41 -31.18
N THR A 49 15.93 7.41 -29.93
CA THR A 49 16.29 6.20 -29.18
C THR A 49 15.13 5.59 -28.39
N GLY A 50 13.95 6.21 -28.42
CA GLY A 50 12.74 5.74 -27.71
C GLY A 50 12.63 6.23 -26.27
N GLU A 51 13.57 7.06 -25.81
CA GLU A 51 13.55 7.68 -24.49
C GLU A 51 12.82 9.03 -24.53
N GLN A 52 12.25 9.46 -23.42
CA GLN A 52 11.71 10.82 -23.32
C GLN A 52 12.81 11.88 -23.30
N ALA A 53 12.59 12.99 -24.02
CA ALA A 53 13.57 14.07 -24.13
C ALA A 53 13.65 14.94 -22.88
N HIS A 54 12.61 14.95 -22.05
CA HIS A 54 12.59 15.62 -20.75
C HIS A 54 12.33 14.64 -19.60
N ALA A 55 12.98 14.85 -18.47
CA ALA A 55 12.76 14.02 -17.29
C ALA A 55 11.43 14.33 -16.59
N VAL A 56 10.95 15.58 -16.62
CA VAL A 56 9.75 16.01 -15.89
C VAL A 56 8.71 16.65 -16.80
N TYR A 57 7.47 16.21 -16.68
CA TYR A 57 6.29 16.79 -17.32
C TYR A 57 5.44 17.52 -16.27
N LEU A 58 5.39 18.85 -16.36
CA LEU A 58 4.72 19.71 -15.39
C LEU A 58 3.30 20.06 -15.85
N LEU A 59 2.30 19.75 -15.04
CA LEU A 59 0.89 20.05 -15.30
C LEU A 59 0.43 21.28 -14.50
N ASP A 60 -0.42 22.10 -15.11
CA ASP A 60 -1.03 23.27 -14.47
C ASP A 60 -1.99 22.83 -13.36
N ALA A 61 -1.89 23.44 -12.17
CA ALA A 61 -2.86 23.23 -11.10
C ALA A 61 -4.26 23.75 -11.51
N ASN A 62 -5.30 23.30 -10.83
CA ASN A 62 -6.69 23.72 -11.07
C ASN A 62 -7.22 23.37 -12.47
N LYS A 63 -6.71 22.28 -13.05
CA LYS A 63 -7.03 21.82 -14.41
C LYS A 63 -7.31 20.32 -14.45
N VAL A 64 -8.21 19.94 -15.35
CA VAL A 64 -8.53 18.54 -15.65
C VAL A 64 -7.99 18.20 -17.04
N TYR A 65 -7.00 17.31 -17.08
CA TYR A 65 -6.40 16.76 -18.28
C TYR A 65 -7.16 15.50 -18.68
N LEU A 66 -7.96 15.61 -19.74
CA LEU A 66 -8.77 14.51 -20.26
C LEU A 66 -7.91 13.56 -21.10
N GLN A 67 -7.74 12.33 -20.63
CA GLN A 67 -6.91 11.27 -21.24
C GLN A 67 -7.80 10.32 -22.05
N ARG A 68 -7.42 10.02 -23.30
CA ARG A 68 -8.16 9.12 -24.20
C ARG A 68 -7.65 7.69 -24.20
N THR A 69 -6.34 7.52 -24.03
CA THR A 69 -5.67 6.20 -24.06
C THR A 69 -4.60 6.12 -22.97
N GLU A 70 -4.21 4.90 -22.62
CA GLU A 70 -3.06 4.67 -21.73
C GLU A 70 -1.78 5.31 -22.27
N ILE A 71 -0.88 5.71 -21.37
CA ILE A 71 0.48 6.10 -21.70
C ILE A 71 1.38 4.88 -21.52
N ASN A 72 1.99 4.43 -22.62
CA ASN A 72 2.98 3.36 -22.60
C ASN A 72 4.36 3.93 -22.22
N VAL A 73 4.82 3.56 -21.03
CA VAL A 73 6.07 4.01 -20.43
C VAL A 73 7.17 3.02 -20.79
N ASN A 74 7.90 3.32 -21.87
CA ASN A 74 9.03 2.50 -22.34
C ASN A 74 10.40 2.95 -21.79
N SER A 75 10.43 4.12 -21.17
CA SER A 75 11.58 4.74 -20.52
C SER A 75 11.10 5.52 -19.28
N SER A 76 12.00 6.16 -18.54
CA SER A 76 11.60 6.84 -17.30
C SER A 76 10.79 8.11 -17.53
N ILE A 77 9.68 8.27 -16.82
CA ILE A 77 8.75 9.40 -16.91
C ILE A 77 8.41 9.91 -15.51
N ASN A 78 8.44 11.24 -15.31
CA ASN A 78 7.94 11.89 -14.11
C ASN A 78 6.87 12.92 -14.46
N ILE A 79 5.63 12.71 -14.02
CA ILE A 79 4.51 13.65 -14.20
C ILE A 79 4.23 14.32 -12.85
N THR A 80 4.35 15.63 -12.81
CA THR A 80 4.16 16.42 -11.59
C THR A 80 3.14 17.52 -11.82
N GLY A 81 2.15 17.65 -10.94
CA GLY A 81 1.28 18.82 -10.89
C GLY A 81 1.95 20.00 -10.19
N GLN A 82 1.69 21.21 -10.67
CA GLN A 82 2.01 22.44 -9.94
C GLN A 82 1.33 22.42 -8.56
N THR A 83 1.96 23.06 -7.59
CA THR A 83 1.35 23.23 -6.27
C THR A 83 0.10 24.11 -6.39
N PRO A 84 -1.08 23.62 -5.97
CA PRO A 84 -2.30 24.41 -6.06
C PRO A 84 -2.26 25.62 -5.11
N GLY A 85 -2.84 26.73 -5.54
CA GLY A 85 -3.14 27.87 -4.67
C GLY A 85 -4.22 27.56 -3.61
N ALA A 86 -4.50 28.52 -2.72
CA ALA A 86 -5.34 28.33 -1.52
C ALA A 86 -6.81 27.92 -1.77
N ASN A 87 -7.29 27.95 -3.01
CA ASN A 87 -8.64 27.50 -3.42
C ASN A 87 -8.60 26.69 -4.73
N GLU A 88 -7.43 26.15 -5.06
CA GLU A 88 -7.23 25.34 -6.25
C GLU A 88 -7.08 23.88 -5.87
N PHE A 89 -7.34 22.99 -6.82
CA PHE A 89 -7.09 21.57 -6.70
C PHE A 89 -5.82 21.18 -7.49
N PRO A 90 -5.11 20.10 -7.11
CA PRO A 90 -4.00 19.57 -7.89
C PRO A 90 -4.42 19.27 -9.33
N ALA A 91 -3.47 19.17 -10.27
CA ALA A 91 -3.82 18.79 -11.63
C ALA A 91 -4.51 17.41 -11.64
N THR A 92 -5.67 17.31 -12.28
CA THR A 92 -6.44 16.06 -12.38
C THR A 92 -6.19 15.39 -13.72
N ILE A 93 -5.83 14.11 -13.73
CA ILE A 93 -5.85 13.26 -14.92
C ILE A 93 -7.12 12.42 -14.85
N GLN A 94 -7.95 12.50 -15.90
CA GLN A 94 -9.26 11.84 -15.93
C GLN A 94 -9.54 11.24 -17.31
N PRO A 95 -10.05 10.00 -17.40
CA PRO A 95 -10.35 9.39 -18.68
C PRO A 95 -11.59 10.02 -19.34
N ILE A 96 -11.63 9.93 -20.67
CA ILE A 96 -12.78 10.22 -21.50
C ILE A 96 -12.89 9.16 -22.60
N PRO A 97 -14.09 8.80 -23.08
CA PRO A 97 -14.20 7.88 -24.20
C PRO A 97 -13.68 8.47 -25.50
N GLY A 98 -13.43 7.58 -26.46
CA GLY A 98 -13.21 7.92 -27.85
C GLY A 98 -14.42 8.61 -28.48
N ALA A 99 -14.25 9.11 -29.70
CA ALA A 99 -15.36 9.70 -30.46
C ALA A 99 -16.48 8.69 -30.78
N ASP A 100 -16.17 7.39 -30.70
CA ASP A 100 -17.10 6.26 -30.83
C ASP A 100 -17.83 5.90 -29.52
N GLY A 101 -17.53 6.60 -28.42
CA GLY A 101 -18.11 6.33 -27.10
C GLY A 101 -17.48 5.15 -26.36
N LEU A 102 -16.41 4.55 -26.88
CA LEU A 102 -15.74 3.41 -26.26
C LEU A 102 -14.51 3.86 -25.46
N SER A 103 -14.12 3.06 -24.47
CA SER A 103 -12.84 3.24 -23.77
C SER A 103 -11.68 3.02 -24.73
N GLY A 104 -10.81 4.03 -24.87
CA GLY A 104 -9.54 3.89 -25.58
C GLY A 104 -8.45 3.18 -24.77
N PHE A 105 -8.73 2.86 -23.50
CA PHE A 105 -7.78 2.20 -22.61
C PHE A 105 -7.79 0.69 -22.82
N THR A 106 -6.64 0.12 -23.19
CA THR A 106 -6.48 -1.30 -23.50
C THR A 106 -5.60 -2.05 -22.50
N GLY A 107 -5.64 -3.39 -22.57
CA GLY A 107 -4.90 -4.27 -21.66
C GLY A 107 -5.57 -4.42 -20.30
N TRP A 108 -5.52 -5.63 -19.72
CA TRP A 108 -5.98 -5.86 -18.35
C TRP A 108 -4.79 -5.80 -17.38
N PRO A 109 -4.91 -5.10 -16.24
CA PRO A 109 -5.94 -4.10 -15.92
C PRO A 109 -5.81 -2.84 -16.81
N ASN A 110 -6.95 -2.29 -17.23
CA ASN A 110 -7.01 -1.12 -18.09
C ASN A 110 -6.78 0.13 -17.24
N GLY A 111 -5.66 0.83 -17.46
CA GLY A 111 -5.25 1.92 -16.57
C GLY A 111 -4.53 3.06 -17.26
N ASN A 112 -4.29 4.15 -16.52
CA ASN A 112 -3.68 5.36 -17.07
C ASN A 112 -2.29 5.12 -17.64
N PHE A 113 -1.51 4.22 -17.03
CA PHE A 113 -0.12 3.96 -17.37
C PHE A 113 0.19 2.46 -17.47
N GLN A 114 0.90 2.07 -18.55
CA GLN A 114 1.44 0.73 -18.73
C GLN A 114 2.95 0.83 -18.85
N VAL A 115 3.71 0.23 -17.93
CA VAL A 115 5.17 0.37 -17.87
C VAL A 115 5.84 -0.86 -18.47
N TYR A 116 6.51 -0.70 -19.60
CA TYR A 116 7.09 -1.80 -20.37
C TYR A 116 8.63 -1.82 -20.35
N GLY A 117 9.28 -0.67 -20.20
CA GLY A 117 10.75 -0.61 -20.24
C GLY A 117 11.37 -1.28 -19.02
N ASP A 118 12.30 -2.21 -19.23
CA ASP A 118 13.07 -2.78 -18.12
C ASP A 118 13.89 -1.68 -17.44
N GLY A 119 13.89 -1.65 -16.11
CA GLY A 119 14.52 -0.59 -15.33
C GLY A 119 13.81 0.77 -15.40
N ALA A 120 12.68 0.89 -16.10
CA ALA A 120 11.99 2.16 -16.25
C ALA A 120 11.39 2.64 -14.92
N THR A 121 11.45 3.95 -14.71
CA THR A 121 10.84 4.60 -13.55
C THR A 121 9.61 5.42 -13.96
N LEU A 122 8.45 5.17 -13.36
CA LEU A 122 7.29 6.05 -13.43
C LEU A 122 7.12 6.78 -12.11
N THR A 123 7.07 8.11 -12.15
CA THR A 123 6.78 8.91 -10.96
C THR A 123 5.60 9.84 -11.18
N LEU A 124 4.65 9.85 -10.24
CA LEU A 124 3.44 10.66 -10.25
C LEU A 124 3.41 11.50 -8.97
N ARG A 125 3.37 12.84 -9.09
CA ARG A 125 3.43 13.76 -7.94
C ARG A 125 2.43 14.90 -7.98
N ASN A 126 1.83 15.23 -6.84
CA ASN A 126 0.92 16.38 -6.71
C ASN A 126 -0.24 16.32 -7.72
N LEU A 127 -0.85 15.14 -7.88
CA LEU A 127 -1.92 14.91 -8.85
C LEU A 127 -3.20 14.46 -8.15
N ILE A 128 -4.32 14.66 -8.84
CA ILE A 128 -5.50 13.83 -8.68
C ILE A 128 -5.53 12.88 -9.89
N LEU A 129 -5.64 11.58 -9.62
CA LEU A 129 -5.84 10.54 -10.61
C LEU A 129 -7.27 10.03 -10.40
N ASN A 130 -8.16 10.37 -11.32
CA ASN A 130 -9.55 9.99 -11.25
C ASN A 130 -9.82 8.88 -12.28
N GLY A 131 -10.17 7.69 -11.81
CA GLY A 131 -10.49 6.54 -12.65
C GLY A 131 -11.86 6.63 -13.33
N ALA A 132 -12.75 7.53 -12.91
CA ALA A 132 -14.08 7.71 -13.49
C ALA A 132 -14.02 8.48 -14.82
N SER A 133 -14.56 7.88 -15.87
CA SER A 133 -14.77 8.58 -17.15
C SER A 133 -15.68 9.78 -16.94
N ILE A 134 -15.32 10.92 -17.55
CA ILE A 134 -16.05 12.18 -17.39
C ILE A 134 -17.54 12.09 -17.78
N ASP A 135 -17.89 11.13 -18.65
CA ASP A 135 -19.26 10.87 -19.11
C ASP A 135 -19.97 9.73 -18.35
N GLN A 136 -19.31 9.14 -17.34
CA GLN A 136 -19.77 7.98 -16.58
C GLN A 136 -19.91 6.67 -17.38
N GLY A 137 -19.34 6.61 -18.59
CA GLY A 137 -19.41 5.43 -19.43
C GLY A 137 -18.61 4.25 -18.89
N PHE A 138 -17.51 4.51 -18.16
CA PHE A 138 -16.64 3.49 -17.59
C PHE A 138 -15.79 4.02 -16.42
N ASN A 139 -15.22 3.10 -15.64
CA ASN A 139 -14.12 3.36 -14.71
C ASN A 139 -12.87 2.59 -15.15
N LEU A 140 -11.69 3.14 -14.90
CA LEU A 140 -10.43 2.44 -15.14
C LEU A 140 -10.20 1.34 -14.11
N GLY A 141 -9.65 0.23 -14.57
CA GLY A 141 -9.19 -0.88 -13.75
C GLY A 141 -7.99 -0.53 -12.87
N SER A 142 -7.09 0.35 -13.34
CA SER A 142 -5.94 0.76 -12.52
C SER A 142 -5.34 2.13 -12.80
N VAL A 143 -4.48 2.62 -11.90
CA VAL A 143 -3.58 3.73 -12.22
C VAL A 143 -2.45 3.23 -13.10
N VAL A 144 -1.73 2.22 -12.63
CA VAL A 144 -0.47 1.78 -13.24
C VAL A 144 -0.32 0.26 -13.19
N THR A 145 0.13 -0.31 -14.30
CA THR A 145 0.53 -1.71 -14.40
C THR A 145 1.97 -1.82 -14.90
N ALA A 146 2.84 -2.38 -14.07
CA ALA A 146 4.22 -2.71 -14.42
C ALA A 146 4.28 -4.04 -15.18
N ARG A 147 5.01 -4.08 -16.29
CA ARG A 147 5.07 -5.24 -17.20
C ARG A 147 6.49 -5.65 -17.61
N GLY A 148 7.47 -4.77 -17.42
CA GLY A 148 8.89 -5.07 -17.60
C GLY A 148 9.57 -5.35 -16.25
N ASP A 149 10.83 -5.75 -16.30
CA ASP A 149 11.59 -6.15 -15.12
C ASP A 149 12.29 -4.95 -14.46
N LEU A 150 12.57 -5.04 -13.15
CA LEU A 150 13.36 -4.06 -12.38
C LEU A 150 12.79 -2.63 -12.43
N GLN A 151 11.47 -2.50 -12.60
CA GLN A 151 10.80 -1.21 -12.73
C GLN A 151 10.64 -0.52 -11.38
N LYS A 152 10.52 0.81 -11.40
CA LYS A 152 10.23 1.59 -10.19
C LYS A 152 9.03 2.50 -10.38
N ILE A 153 8.04 2.35 -9.52
CA ILE A 153 6.81 3.12 -9.53
C ILE A 153 6.71 3.93 -8.25
N VAL A 154 6.59 5.25 -8.38
CA VAL A 154 6.48 6.18 -7.25
C VAL A 154 5.23 7.03 -7.40
N ILE A 155 4.31 6.91 -6.46
CA ILE A 155 3.13 7.76 -6.30
C ILE A 155 3.30 8.54 -5.00
N ASP A 156 3.48 9.86 -5.12
CA ASP A 156 3.80 10.74 -4.00
C ASP A 156 2.88 11.97 -4.00
N ASN A 157 2.34 12.33 -2.82
CA ASN A 157 1.42 13.46 -2.68
C ASN A 157 0.28 13.46 -3.71
N THR A 158 -0.32 12.30 -3.94
CA THR A 158 -1.32 12.10 -5.00
C THR A 158 -2.61 11.52 -4.42
N VAL A 159 -3.75 11.91 -4.96
CA VAL A 159 -5.06 11.28 -4.69
C VAL A 159 -5.43 10.40 -5.87
N ALA A 160 -5.54 9.10 -5.65
CA ALA A 160 -6.10 8.15 -6.61
C ALA A 160 -7.52 7.76 -6.18
N SER A 161 -8.50 8.02 -7.03
CA SER A 161 -9.93 7.84 -6.75
C SER A 161 -10.62 7.12 -7.89
N ASP A 162 -11.71 6.42 -7.60
CA ASP A 162 -12.65 5.90 -8.60
C ASP A 162 -12.10 4.78 -9.51
N TYR A 163 -11.09 4.06 -9.03
CA TYR A 163 -10.56 2.87 -9.71
C TYR A 163 -11.34 1.62 -9.34
N VAL A 164 -11.49 0.74 -10.31
CA VAL A 164 -12.18 -0.54 -10.12
C VAL A 164 -11.26 -1.48 -9.35
N THR A 165 -10.12 -1.82 -9.93
CA THR A 165 -9.37 -3.00 -9.51
C THR A 165 -8.19 -2.68 -8.62
N PHE A 166 -7.15 -2.04 -9.13
CA PHE A 166 -5.89 -1.82 -8.39
C PHE A 166 -5.40 -0.40 -8.58
N ILE A 167 -4.73 0.20 -7.60
CA ILE A 167 -3.92 1.39 -7.94
C ILE A 167 -2.68 0.93 -8.71
N PHE A 168 -1.93 -0.03 -8.15
CA PHE A 168 -0.74 -0.60 -8.76
C PHE A 168 -0.85 -2.11 -8.91
N SER A 169 -0.35 -2.62 -10.03
CA SER A 169 -0.08 -4.05 -10.19
C SER A 169 1.21 -4.30 -10.97
N THR A 170 1.81 -5.49 -10.80
CA THR A 170 3.00 -5.88 -11.57
C THR A 170 2.85 -7.27 -12.18
N PHE A 171 3.30 -7.41 -13.42
CA PHE A 171 3.50 -8.67 -14.15
C PHE A 171 4.98 -8.93 -14.46
N GLY A 172 5.82 -7.91 -14.37
CA GLY A 172 7.28 -8.04 -14.45
C GLY A 172 7.90 -8.44 -13.12
N THR A 173 9.20 -8.69 -13.12
CA THR A 173 9.93 -9.17 -11.95
C THR A 173 10.67 -8.04 -11.22
N SER A 174 10.75 -8.14 -9.89
CA SER A 174 11.52 -7.26 -9.01
C SER A 174 11.14 -5.78 -9.15
N THR A 175 9.84 -5.49 -9.18
CA THR A 175 9.33 -4.11 -9.26
C THR A 175 9.38 -3.43 -7.89
N ASP A 176 9.85 -2.19 -7.85
CA ASP A 176 9.74 -1.29 -6.69
C ASP A 176 8.44 -0.49 -6.77
N PHE A 177 7.64 -0.50 -5.70
CA PHE A 177 6.45 0.33 -5.58
C PHE A 177 6.45 1.17 -4.30
N HIS A 178 6.34 2.48 -4.48
CA HIS A 178 6.27 3.46 -3.41
C HIS A 178 4.95 4.22 -3.53
N PHE A 179 4.10 4.11 -2.51
CA PHE A 179 2.89 4.91 -2.32
C PHE A 179 3.06 5.73 -1.03
N VAL A 180 3.44 6.99 -1.19
CA VAL A 180 3.85 7.83 -0.06
C VAL A 180 3.09 9.13 -0.03
N ASN A 181 2.77 9.64 1.16
CA ASN A 181 2.04 10.90 1.32
C ASN A 181 0.77 10.95 0.46
N SER A 182 0.07 9.84 0.21
CA SER A 182 -0.94 9.75 -0.86
C SER A 182 -2.25 9.20 -0.32
N VAL A 183 -3.34 9.39 -1.08
CA VAL A 183 -4.67 8.87 -0.73
C VAL A 183 -5.17 7.97 -1.84
N ALA A 184 -5.53 6.73 -1.53
CA ALA A 184 -6.28 5.85 -2.40
C ALA A 184 -7.68 5.69 -1.81
N LYS A 185 -8.71 6.15 -2.52
CA LYS A 185 -10.09 6.14 -2.03
C LYS A 185 -11.06 5.68 -3.09
N ALA A 186 -12.30 5.41 -2.66
CA ALA A 186 -13.44 5.31 -3.55
C ALA A 186 -13.26 4.22 -4.64
N PHE A 187 -13.06 2.96 -4.25
CA PHE A 187 -12.97 1.85 -5.21
C PHE A 187 -14.34 1.42 -5.77
N THR A 188 -14.54 1.55 -7.08
CA THR A 188 -15.89 1.60 -7.69
C THR A 188 -16.47 0.25 -8.06
N ASN A 189 -15.69 -0.84 -8.10
CA ASN A 189 -16.06 -2.23 -8.44
C ASN A 189 -17.52 -2.45 -8.85
N GLY A 190 -17.79 -2.89 -10.08
CA GLY A 190 -19.16 -3.19 -10.52
C GLY A 190 -19.83 -4.35 -9.75
N PRO A 191 -21.12 -4.62 -10.00
CA PRO A 191 -21.84 -5.77 -9.44
C PRO A 191 -21.07 -7.08 -9.67
N GLY A 192 -20.66 -7.75 -8.58
CA GLY A 192 -19.86 -8.99 -8.63
C GLY A 192 -18.35 -8.82 -8.40
N GLY A 193 -17.83 -7.59 -8.30
CA GLY A 193 -16.43 -7.32 -7.97
C GLY A 193 -16.11 -7.36 -6.46
N GLN A 194 -16.93 -8.01 -5.64
CA GLN A 194 -16.70 -8.09 -4.20
C GLN A 194 -15.43 -8.88 -3.89
N TYR A 195 -14.69 -8.50 -2.84
CA TYR A 195 -13.52 -9.23 -2.34
C TYR A 195 -12.32 -9.25 -3.32
N PHE A 196 -12.30 -8.32 -4.27
CA PHE A 196 -11.24 -8.21 -5.27
C PHE A 196 -10.78 -6.76 -5.40
N GLY A 197 -9.48 -6.57 -5.57
CA GLY A 197 -8.91 -5.24 -5.76
C GLY A 197 -8.36 -4.57 -4.50
N GLY A 198 -7.58 -3.50 -4.68
CA GLY A 198 -6.90 -2.77 -3.60
C GLY A 198 -5.84 -1.77 -4.06
N LEU A 199 -4.98 -1.34 -3.15
CA LEU A 199 -3.84 -0.47 -3.46
C LEU A 199 -2.81 -1.19 -4.36
N THR A 200 -2.42 -2.42 -4.01
CA THR A 200 -1.36 -3.14 -4.73
C THR A 200 -1.66 -4.62 -4.89
N TRP A 201 -1.39 -5.15 -6.09
CA TRP A 201 -1.45 -6.57 -6.42
C TRP A 201 -0.18 -7.03 -7.15
N GLY A 202 0.53 -8.00 -6.56
CA GLY A 202 1.74 -8.57 -7.13
C GLY A 202 2.48 -9.44 -6.13
N GLY A 203 3.80 -9.56 -6.25
CA GLY A 203 4.63 -10.32 -5.31
C GLY A 203 4.75 -11.81 -5.63
N GLY A 204 4.46 -12.25 -6.86
CA GLY A 204 4.67 -13.63 -7.34
C GLY A 204 3.38 -14.35 -7.80
N SER A 205 3.46 -15.68 -7.89
CA SER A 205 2.42 -16.56 -8.45
C SER A 205 2.24 -16.36 -9.96
N TRP A 206 1.01 -16.15 -10.44
CA TRP A 206 0.72 -15.83 -11.84
C TRP A 206 0.90 -14.33 -12.15
N MET A 207 1.16 -13.51 -11.12
CA MET A 207 1.55 -12.10 -11.24
C MET A 207 3.07 -11.94 -11.06
N GLY A 208 3.57 -10.75 -11.34
CA GLY A 208 4.97 -10.37 -11.21
C GLY A 208 5.43 -10.26 -9.75
N THR A 209 6.74 -10.13 -9.54
CA THR A 209 7.33 -10.00 -8.19
C THR A 209 7.60 -8.55 -7.81
N ILE A 210 7.58 -8.28 -6.50
CA ILE A 210 7.87 -6.96 -5.92
C ILE A 210 9.15 -7.11 -5.11
N ASP A 211 10.15 -6.27 -5.38
CA ASP A 211 11.38 -6.20 -4.56
C ASP A 211 11.12 -5.31 -3.34
N THR A 212 10.85 -4.02 -3.59
CA THR A 212 10.54 -3.04 -2.56
C THR A 212 9.07 -2.61 -2.59
N LEU A 213 8.37 -2.73 -1.47
CA LEU A 213 7.03 -2.18 -1.25
C LEU A 213 7.07 -1.17 -0.11
N ILE A 214 6.74 0.10 -0.40
CA ILE A 214 6.64 1.15 0.61
C ILE A 214 5.26 1.79 0.54
N VAL A 215 4.51 1.71 1.63
CA VAL A 215 3.26 2.44 1.87
C VAL A 215 3.46 3.28 3.13
N GLU A 216 3.58 4.59 2.98
CA GLU A 216 3.92 5.46 4.11
C GLU A 216 3.16 6.79 4.11
N ASN A 217 2.79 7.29 5.29
CA ASN A 217 2.08 8.57 5.46
C ASN A 217 0.85 8.68 4.56
N SER A 218 0.12 7.57 4.39
CA SER A 218 -0.90 7.44 3.35
C SER A 218 -2.22 6.97 3.90
N THR A 219 -3.30 7.31 3.20
CA THR A 219 -4.66 6.89 3.53
C THR A 219 -5.20 5.98 2.46
N ILE A 220 -5.65 4.80 2.85
CA ILE A 220 -6.34 3.85 1.98
C ILE A 220 -7.75 3.68 2.54
N HIS A 221 -8.75 4.03 1.75
CA HIS A 221 -10.13 4.10 2.21
C HIS A 221 -11.12 3.49 1.23
N ASN A 222 -12.15 2.84 1.77
CA ASN A 222 -13.29 2.31 1.02
C ASN A 222 -12.85 1.34 -0.10
N VAL A 223 -12.10 0.32 0.30
CA VAL A 223 -11.60 -0.75 -0.57
C VAL A 223 -12.52 -1.97 -0.47
N ILE A 224 -12.94 -2.52 -1.60
CA ILE A 224 -13.86 -3.67 -1.69
C ILE A 224 -13.15 -5.02 -1.53
N GLY A 225 -11.85 -5.09 -1.83
CA GLY A 225 -11.02 -6.28 -1.62
C GLY A 225 -10.04 -6.13 -0.45
N GLU A 226 -8.87 -6.73 -0.64
CA GLU A 226 -7.70 -6.60 0.23
C GLU A 226 -6.94 -5.32 -0.11
N ALA A 227 -6.51 -4.51 0.87
CA ALA A 227 -5.80 -3.28 0.55
C ALA A 227 -4.42 -3.55 -0.10
N ILE A 228 -3.66 -4.53 0.38
CA ILE A 228 -2.32 -4.86 -0.08
C ILE A 228 -2.24 -6.38 -0.27
N VAL A 229 -2.00 -6.83 -1.51
CA VAL A 229 -1.86 -8.24 -1.85
C VAL A 229 -0.45 -8.51 -2.35
N VAL A 230 0.28 -9.33 -1.60
CA VAL A 230 1.63 -9.81 -1.91
C VAL A 230 1.60 -11.33 -2.00
N TYR A 231 1.52 -11.89 -3.20
CA TYR A 231 1.25 -13.32 -3.38
C TYR A 231 2.28 -14.24 -2.74
N SER A 232 3.56 -14.04 -3.01
CA SER A 232 4.61 -14.95 -2.54
C SER A 232 5.63 -14.24 -1.66
N GLN A 233 6.22 -13.16 -2.18
CA GLN A 233 7.36 -12.50 -1.56
C GLN A 233 7.43 -11.02 -1.86
N VAL A 234 8.04 -10.33 -0.90
CA VAL A 234 8.64 -9.01 -1.02
C VAL A 234 9.96 -9.03 -0.26
N ASP A 235 11.01 -8.48 -0.85
CA ASP A 235 12.36 -8.48 -0.28
C ASP A 235 12.51 -7.39 0.78
N TYR A 236 11.86 -6.24 0.56
CA TYR A 236 11.70 -5.18 1.56
C TYR A 236 10.30 -4.57 1.52
N GLY A 237 9.50 -4.81 2.56
CA GLY A 237 8.18 -4.24 2.76
C GLY A 237 8.12 -3.29 3.95
N LEU A 238 7.54 -2.12 3.76
CA LEU A 238 7.25 -1.16 4.82
C LEU A 238 5.84 -0.60 4.64
N VAL A 239 4.96 -0.88 5.60
CA VAL A 239 3.65 -0.22 5.75
C VAL A 239 3.70 0.57 7.04
N ASN A 240 3.91 1.88 6.94
CA ASN A 240 4.19 2.71 8.10
C ASN A 240 3.32 3.96 8.15
N GLN A 241 2.93 4.37 9.36
CA GLN A 241 2.33 5.69 9.59
C GLN A 241 1.16 5.99 8.63
N SER A 242 0.31 4.99 8.38
CA SER A 242 -0.75 5.04 7.37
C SER A 242 -2.11 4.67 7.96
N THR A 243 -3.18 5.27 7.43
CA THR A 243 -4.55 5.00 7.86
C THR A 243 -5.27 4.11 6.85
N PHE A 244 -5.80 2.99 7.32
CA PHE A 244 -6.65 2.10 6.56
C PHE A 244 -8.04 2.16 7.16
N ALA A 245 -9.03 2.56 6.37
CA ALA A 245 -10.39 2.74 6.86
C ALA A 245 -11.41 2.13 5.91
N ASN A 246 -12.43 1.45 6.44
CA ASN A 246 -13.49 0.85 5.63
C ASN A 246 -12.87 -0.07 4.57
N ILE A 247 -12.15 -1.10 5.02
CA ILE A 247 -11.57 -2.11 4.14
C ILE A 247 -12.42 -3.35 4.28
N VAL A 248 -13.04 -3.77 3.19
CA VAL A 248 -13.96 -4.90 3.21
C VAL A 248 -13.24 -6.16 3.63
N MET A 249 -12.08 -6.50 3.07
CA MET A 249 -11.28 -7.67 3.50
C MET A 249 -10.14 -7.28 4.45
N GLY A 250 -9.01 -7.98 4.42
CA GLY A 250 -7.82 -7.59 5.16
C GLY A 250 -7.12 -6.36 4.57
N VAL A 251 -6.18 -5.83 5.36
CA VAL A 251 -5.29 -4.77 4.87
C VAL A 251 -4.08 -5.35 4.17
N VAL A 252 -3.48 -6.39 4.74
CA VAL A 252 -2.32 -7.05 4.14
C VAL A 252 -2.63 -8.53 4.01
N TRP A 253 -2.61 -9.01 2.77
CA TRP A 253 -2.71 -10.41 2.43
C TRP A 253 -1.42 -10.89 1.78
N TYR A 254 -0.91 -12.04 2.21
CA TYR A 254 0.21 -12.68 1.54
C TYR A 254 0.31 -14.18 1.79
N ARG A 255 1.02 -14.88 0.90
CA ARG A 255 1.28 -16.33 0.96
C ARG A 255 2.76 -16.63 0.70
N GLY A 256 3.63 -16.44 1.70
CA GLY A 256 5.03 -16.88 1.58
C GLY A 256 6.07 -16.21 2.49
N GLN A 257 7.27 -16.01 1.93
CA GLN A 257 8.44 -15.42 2.55
C GLN A 257 8.39 -13.92 2.32
N ASN A 258 7.85 -13.19 3.29
CA ASN A 258 7.73 -11.74 3.23
C ASN A 258 8.64 -11.10 4.26
N ASN A 259 9.43 -10.12 3.83
CA ASN A 259 10.25 -9.30 4.71
C ASN A 259 9.57 -7.95 4.87
N MET A 260 8.58 -7.86 5.77
CA MET A 260 7.71 -6.69 5.88
C MET A 260 7.59 -6.20 7.32
N THR A 261 7.69 -4.89 7.50
CA THR A 261 7.33 -4.21 8.75
C THR A 261 6.01 -3.48 8.56
N VAL A 262 5.04 -3.73 9.44
CA VAL A 262 3.76 -3.01 9.50
C VAL A 262 3.69 -2.29 10.83
N SER A 263 3.84 -0.97 10.82
CA SER A 263 3.97 -0.19 12.05
C SER A 263 3.32 1.17 12.06
N ASN A 264 2.96 1.66 13.24
CA ASN A 264 2.42 3.02 13.42
C ASN A 264 1.14 3.28 12.61
N ASN A 265 0.39 2.25 12.23
CA ASN A 265 -0.80 2.39 11.40
C ASN A 265 -2.09 2.43 12.21
N LEU A 266 -3.13 3.04 11.63
CA LEU A 266 -4.50 2.97 12.12
C LEU A 266 -5.33 2.07 11.20
N PHE A 267 -5.99 1.06 11.76
CA PHE A 267 -6.91 0.15 11.09
C PHE A 267 -8.33 0.38 11.62
N TYR A 268 -9.17 1.07 10.86
CA TYR A 268 -10.52 1.44 11.28
C TYR A 268 -11.57 0.74 10.40
N ASN A 269 -12.46 -0.06 10.98
CA ASN A 269 -13.44 -0.83 10.22
C ASN A 269 -12.84 -1.63 9.05
N THR A 270 -11.74 -2.32 9.32
CA THR A 270 -11.13 -3.29 8.41
C THR A 270 -11.78 -4.66 8.60
N LYS A 271 -11.73 -5.53 7.59
CA LYS A 271 -12.50 -6.79 7.56
C LYS A 271 -14.00 -6.56 7.74
N ALA A 272 -14.50 -5.48 7.14
CA ALA A 272 -15.88 -5.02 7.27
C ALA A 272 -16.93 -6.00 6.69
N HIS A 273 -16.50 -7.06 6.00
CA HIS A 273 -17.38 -8.14 5.56
C HIS A 273 -17.95 -8.99 6.69
N GLY A 274 -17.27 -9.09 7.84
CA GLY A 274 -17.66 -10.01 8.92
C GLY A 274 -17.51 -11.49 8.54
N GLN A 275 -17.50 -12.40 9.51
CA GLN A 275 -17.23 -13.83 9.25
C GLN A 275 -18.38 -14.70 9.77
N SER A 276 -18.81 -15.69 8.99
CA SER A 276 -19.93 -16.58 9.31
C SER A 276 -19.56 -18.07 9.15
N THR A 277 -20.28 -18.96 9.83
CA THR A 277 -19.94 -20.38 10.00
C THR A 277 -19.86 -21.17 8.69
N TYR A 278 -20.69 -20.83 7.70
CA TYR A 278 -20.80 -21.53 6.43
C TYR A 278 -20.60 -20.59 5.24
N ASP A 279 -19.68 -19.62 5.40
CA ASP A 279 -19.39 -18.61 4.38
C ASP A 279 -19.10 -19.29 3.01
N VAL A 280 -20.08 -19.20 2.10
CA VAL A 280 -20.16 -19.98 0.84
C VAL A 280 -19.14 -19.51 -0.19
N SER A 281 -18.50 -18.39 0.08
CA SER A 281 -17.85 -17.58 -0.96
C SER A 281 -16.65 -18.28 -1.61
N GLY A 282 -16.01 -19.27 -0.96
CA GLY A 282 -14.83 -19.94 -1.53
C GLY A 282 -13.61 -19.02 -1.70
N TRP A 283 -13.73 -17.75 -1.27
CA TRP A 283 -12.72 -16.69 -1.40
C TRP A 283 -11.79 -16.59 -0.19
N GLY A 284 -11.75 -17.61 0.68
CA GLY A 284 -10.89 -17.60 1.89
C GLY A 284 -11.30 -16.57 2.94
N VAL A 285 -12.58 -16.18 2.92
CA VAL A 285 -13.19 -15.18 3.81
C VAL A 285 -13.38 -15.72 5.24
N TRP A 286 -13.62 -17.03 5.35
CA TRP A 286 -13.85 -17.71 6.61
C TRP A 286 -12.67 -18.60 7.03
N HIS A 287 -12.36 -18.55 8.32
CA HIS A 287 -11.42 -19.44 8.98
C HIS A 287 -12.00 -19.96 10.30
N PRO A 288 -11.78 -21.23 10.68
CA PRO A 288 -12.08 -21.72 12.02
C PRO A 288 -11.43 -20.82 13.08
N GLY A 289 -12.21 -20.37 14.06
CA GLY A 289 -11.75 -19.44 15.10
C GLY A 289 -11.65 -17.97 14.65
N GLY A 290 -11.97 -17.67 13.39
CA GLY A 290 -11.95 -16.34 12.80
C GLY A 290 -10.55 -15.86 12.39
N GLN A 291 -10.51 -15.04 11.34
CA GLN A 291 -9.32 -14.38 10.82
C GLN A 291 -9.13 -13.02 11.51
N GLY A 292 -8.01 -12.81 12.19
CA GLY A 292 -7.64 -11.53 12.79
C GLY A 292 -7.15 -10.52 11.75
N GLN A 293 -6.95 -9.26 12.17
CA GLN A 293 -6.44 -8.15 11.33
C GLN A 293 -5.17 -8.51 10.56
N MET A 294 -4.28 -9.25 11.20
CA MET A 294 -3.08 -9.82 10.63
C MET A 294 -3.21 -11.34 10.56
N SER A 295 -2.91 -11.89 9.39
CA SER A 295 -2.91 -13.32 9.14
C SER A 295 -1.64 -13.69 8.38
N VAL A 296 -0.97 -14.73 8.85
CA VAL A 296 0.16 -15.36 8.20
C VAL A 296 -0.28 -16.79 7.91
N MET A 297 -0.57 -17.15 6.67
CA MET A 297 -0.94 -18.52 6.36
C MET A 297 0.27 -19.46 6.55
N PRO A 298 0.28 -20.38 7.52
CA PRO A 298 1.29 -21.42 7.58
C PRO A 298 0.90 -22.53 6.60
N ASP A 299 1.85 -23.02 5.82
CA ASP A 299 1.64 -24.25 5.05
C ASP A 299 1.83 -25.43 6.00
N TRP A 300 0.72 -26.07 6.43
CA TRP A 300 0.73 -27.18 7.39
C TRP A 300 1.29 -28.48 6.79
N THR A 301 1.67 -28.51 5.51
CA THR A 301 1.92 -29.76 4.78
C THR A 301 3.39 -30.07 4.48
N HIS A 302 4.33 -29.13 4.62
CA HIS A 302 5.72 -29.36 4.22
C HIS A 302 6.78 -28.73 5.14
N ALA A 303 7.96 -29.36 5.20
CA ALA A 303 9.17 -28.75 5.77
C ALA A 303 9.57 -27.56 4.87
N ASP A 304 9.50 -26.35 5.44
CA ASP A 304 8.99 -25.17 4.73
C ASP A 304 9.94 -24.43 3.78
N SER A 305 10.27 -25.06 2.66
CA SER A 305 10.68 -24.33 1.46
C SER A 305 9.92 -24.83 0.25
N THR A 306 9.17 -23.95 -0.41
CA THR A 306 8.38 -24.30 -1.60
C THR A 306 8.96 -23.56 -2.80
N VAL A 307 9.23 -24.30 -3.87
CA VAL A 307 9.54 -23.70 -5.16
C VAL A 307 8.23 -23.23 -5.77
N MET A 308 8.04 -21.92 -5.88
CA MET A 308 6.86 -21.33 -6.50
C MET A 308 6.96 -21.42 -8.03
N VAL A 309 5.86 -21.11 -8.71
CA VAL A 309 5.86 -20.90 -10.16
C VAL A 309 6.96 -19.87 -10.50
N ALA A 310 7.75 -20.15 -11.54
CA ALA A 310 8.98 -19.44 -11.95
C ALA A 310 10.30 -19.83 -11.23
N GLY A 311 10.29 -20.75 -10.26
CA GLY A 311 11.51 -21.30 -9.68
C GLY A 311 11.99 -20.64 -8.38
N ASP A 312 11.25 -19.67 -7.86
CA ASP A 312 11.58 -18.96 -6.62
C ASP A 312 11.43 -19.89 -5.40
N LEU A 313 12.52 -20.04 -4.63
CA LEU A 313 12.51 -20.81 -3.39
C LEU A 313 12.01 -19.94 -2.23
N VAL A 314 10.75 -20.12 -1.85
CA VAL A 314 10.14 -19.45 -0.71
C VAL A 314 10.43 -20.25 0.55
N ASN A 315 11.20 -19.69 1.48
CA ASN A 315 11.53 -20.31 2.76
C ASN A 315 10.79 -19.62 3.91
N HIS A 316 9.73 -20.25 4.42
CA HIS A 316 8.91 -19.67 5.51
C HIS A 316 9.65 -19.63 6.87
N MET A 317 10.82 -20.27 6.98
CA MET A 317 11.68 -20.16 8.16
C MET A 317 12.66 -18.97 8.07
N ASN A 318 12.85 -18.41 6.87
CA ASN A 318 13.76 -17.31 6.58
C ASN A 318 13.00 -16.05 6.13
N ARG A 319 12.01 -15.63 6.92
CA ARG A 319 11.25 -14.40 6.70
C ARG A 319 11.38 -13.45 7.88
N TYR A 320 11.09 -12.17 7.65
CA TYR A 320 11.04 -11.15 8.68
C TYR A 320 9.74 -10.35 8.58
N ILE A 321 8.75 -10.74 9.37
CA ILE A 321 7.47 -10.03 9.47
C ILE A 321 7.40 -9.40 10.86
N TYR A 322 7.24 -8.09 10.93
CA TYR A 322 7.19 -7.39 12.21
C TYR A 322 6.00 -6.44 12.29
N TYR A 323 5.09 -6.75 13.21
CA TYR A 323 3.88 -5.99 13.47
C TYR A 323 4.00 -5.18 14.75
N HIS A 324 4.11 -3.87 14.69
CA HIS A 324 4.24 -3.11 15.93
C HIS A 324 3.66 -1.71 15.95
N HIS A 325 3.16 -1.30 17.13
CA HIS A 325 2.66 0.07 17.35
C HIS A 325 1.48 0.41 16.43
N ASN A 326 0.66 -0.59 16.10
CA ASN A 326 -0.56 -0.39 15.33
C ASN A 326 -1.77 -0.26 16.25
N VAL A 327 -2.75 0.52 15.83
CA VAL A 327 -4.06 0.62 16.49
C VAL A 327 -5.11 0.10 15.55
N TRP A 328 -6.03 -0.71 16.07
CA TRP A 328 -7.17 -1.16 15.30
C TRP A 328 -8.47 -1.00 16.08
N TRP A 329 -9.56 -0.71 15.37
CA TRP A 329 -10.88 -0.54 15.98
C TRP A 329 -12.00 -0.84 14.98
N HIS A 330 -13.11 -1.33 15.50
CA HIS A 330 -14.37 -1.49 14.76
C HIS A 330 -15.43 -0.70 15.52
N ASP A 331 -16.10 0.23 14.83
CA ASP A 331 -17.12 1.03 15.47
C ASP A 331 -18.47 0.29 15.60
N GLU A 332 -19.40 0.92 16.31
CA GLU A 332 -20.70 0.35 16.62
C GLU A 332 -21.53 -0.08 15.40
N HIS A 333 -21.37 0.57 14.25
CA HIS A 333 -22.07 0.20 13.01
C HIS A 333 -21.56 -1.16 12.50
N LEU A 334 -20.23 -1.34 12.44
CA LEU A 334 -19.65 -2.61 12.01
C LEU A 334 -19.84 -3.71 13.07
N THR A 335 -19.62 -3.42 14.35
CA THR A 335 -19.84 -4.44 15.40
C THR A 335 -21.31 -4.82 15.53
N GLY A 336 -22.24 -3.87 15.37
CA GLY A 336 -23.67 -4.13 15.32
C GLY A 336 -24.03 -5.03 14.14
N PHE A 337 -23.43 -4.80 12.97
CA PHE A 337 -23.54 -5.69 11.81
C PHE A 337 -23.00 -7.11 12.12
N MET A 338 -21.87 -7.23 12.80
CA MET A 338 -21.28 -8.53 13.18
C MET A 338 -22.11 -9.30 14.23
N GLN A 339 -22.77 -8.60 15.16
CA GLN A 339 -23.41 -9.21 16.34
C GLN A 339 -24.93 -9.40 16.19
N ASN A 340 -25.61 -8.49 15.51
CA ASN A 340 -27.08 -8.47 15.48
C ASN A 340 -27.68 -9.15 14.25
N THR A 341 -26.83 -9.57 13.32
CA THR A 341 -27.25 -10.33 12.14
C THR A 341 -27.88 -11.65 12.55
N GLN A 342 -29.16 -11.83 12.19
CA GLN A 342 -29.90 -13.06 12.47
C GLN A 342 -29.38 -14.21 11.58
N PRO A 343 -29.40 -15.46 12.07
CA PRO A 343 -29.12 -16.63 11.23
C PRO A 343 -29.98 -16.62 9.95
N TRP A 344 -29.39 -16.98 8.82
CA TRP A 344 -30.07 -17.11 7.54
C TRP A 344 -29.90 -18.50 6.96
N SER A 345 -30.66 -18.85 5.93
CA SER A 345 -30.56 -20.18 5.29
C SER A 345 -31.00 -20.15 3.83
N TRP A 346 -30.42 -21.02 3.01
CA TRP A 346 -30.77 -21.23 1.60
C TRP A 346 -30.83 -22.73 1.27
N GLU A 347 -31.40 -23.08 0.13
CA GLU A 347 -31.46 -24.46 -0.35
C GLU A 347 -30.27 -24.78 -1.27
N VAL A 348 -29.62 -25.91 -1.02
CA VAL A 348 -28.55 -26.47 -1.86
C VAL A 348 -29.03 -27.77 -2.47
N THR A 349 -29.01 -27.84 -3.81
CA THR A 349 -29.35 -29.05 -4.57
C THR A 349 -28.08 -29.80 -4.93
N THR A 350 -27.92 -31.01 -4.39
CA THR A 350 -26.85 -31.94 -4.78
C THR A 350 -27.39 -32.94 -5.79
N VAL A 351 -26.69 -33.10 -6.91
CA VAL A 351 -27.05 -34.03 -7.98
C VAL A 351 -26.16 -35.26 -7.87
N THR A 352 -26.74 -36.43 -7.59
CA THR A 352 -26.02 -37.71 -7.64
C THR A 352 -26.46 -38.50 -8.85
N TYR A 353 -25.49 -38.90 -9.66
CA TYR A 353 -25.69 -39.78 -10.81
C TYR A 353 -25.56 -41.23 -10.35
N ASP A 354 -26.62 -42.03 -10.53
CA ASP A 354 -26.59 -43.47 -10.35
C ASP A 354 -26.59 -44.14 -11.72
N THR A 355 -25.43 -44.63 -12.14
CA THR A 355 -25.32 -45.47 -13.35
C THR A 355 -25.74 -46.89 -13.00
N LEU A 356 -26.96 -47.26 -13.42
CA LEU A 356 -27.41 -48.64 -13.33
C LEU A 356 -26.56 -49.54 -14.25
N THR A 357 -26.45 -50.82 -13.90
CA THR A 357 -25.65 -51.83 -14.63
C THR A 357 -26.04 -52.00 -16.11
N ASP A 358 -27.19 -51.47 -16.54
CA ASP A 358 -27.67 -51.48 -17.92
C ASP A 358 -27.22 -50.26 -18.76
N GLY A 359 -26.45 -49.34 -18.16
CA GLY A 359 -25.94 -48.13 -18.81
C GLY A 359 -26.89 -46.94 -18.77
N THR A 360 -28.03 -47.03 -18.07
CA THR A 360 -28.90 -45.87 -17.81
C THR A 360 -28.36 -45.03 -16.63
N VAL A 361 -28.33 -43.72 -16.82
CA VAL A 361 -27.95 -42.75 -15.77
C VAL A 361 -29.23 -42.26 -15.11
N ASP A 362 -29.50 -42.70 -13.88
CA ASP A 362 -30.52 -42.11 -13.03
C ASP A 362 -29.93 -40.89 -12.29
N THR A 363 -30.73 -39.86 -12.09
CA THR A 363 -30.30 -38.60 -11.45
C THR A 363 -31.15 -38.35 -10.22
N VAL A 364 -30.55 -38.49 -9.05
CA VAL A 364 -31.20 -38.17 -7.79
C VAL A 364 -30.77 -36.77 -7.37
N ASN A 365 -31.74 -35.85 -7.36
CA ASN A 365 -31.56 -34.50 -6.84
C ASN A 365 -31.94 -34.48 -5.35
N THR A 366 -30.98 -34.21 -4.48
CA THR A 366 -31.23 -34.00 -3.05
C THR A 366 -31.19 -32.50 -2.74
N VAL A 367 -32.31 -31.93 -2.32
CA VAL A 367 -32.37 -30.55 -1.83
C VAL A 367 -32.17 -30.57 -0.31
N SER A 368 -31.21 -29.78 0.18
CA SER A 368 -30.92 -29.63 1.61
C SER A 368 -30.90 -28.15 1.99
N THR A 369 -31.47 -27.81 3.13
CA THR A 369 -31.38 -26.44 3.67
C THR A 369 -30.04 -26.28 4.38
N VAL A 370 -29.23 -25.32 3.94
CA VAL A 370 -28.00 -24.90 4.60
C VAL A 370 -28.28 -23.59 5.32
N GLY A 371 -27.98 -23.54 6.61
CA GLY A 371 -28.06 -22.32 7.42
C GLY A 371 -26.68 -21.71 7.65
N ASP A 372 -26.61 -20.42 7.91
CA ASP A 372 -25.40 -19.71 8.27
C ASP A 372 -25.66 -18.72 9.41
N THR A 373 -24.63 -18.43 10.19
CA THR A 373 -24.66 -17.56 11.35
C THR A 373 -23.29 -16.94 11.53
N MET A 374 -23.25 -15.64 11.85
CA MET A 374 -22.02 -14.94 12.17
C MET A 374 -21.24 -15.65 13.29
N LEU A 375 -19.91 -15.63 13.21
CA LEU A 375 -19.04 -16.10 14.28
C LEU A 375 -19.19 -15.22 15.54
N ALA A 376 -18.69 -15.67 16.68
CA ALA A 376 -18.67 -14.83 17.87
C ALA A 376 -17.83 -13.56 17.61
N TYR A 377 -18.25 -12.42 18.17
CA TYR A 377 -17.57 -11.14 17.94
C TYR A 377 -16.07 -11.17 18.25
N GLN A 378 -15.65 -11.81 19.35
CA GLN A 378 -14.23 -11.92 19.68
C GLN A 378 -13.39 -12.73 18.67
N ASP A 379 -14.03 -13.61 17.89
CA ASP A 379 -13.36 -14.40 16.86
C ASP A 379 -13.22 -13.59 15.57
N GLN A 380 -14.24 -12.76 15.27
CA GLN A 380 -14.23 -11.83 14.14
C GLN A 380 -13.29 -10.63 14.38
N SER A 381 -13.22 -10.16 15.62
CA SER A 381 -12.53 -8.95 16.05
C SER A 381 -11.34 -9.32 16.93
N LYS A 382 -10.22 -9.68 16.28
CA LYS A 382 -8.94 -9.93 16.93
C LYS A 382 -7.77 -9.45 16.10
N TRP A 383 -6.62 -9.21 16.73
CA TRP A 383 -5.42 -8.72 16.05
C TRP A 383 -4.77 -9.79 15.16
N ILE A 384 -4.43 -10.94 15.73
CA ILE A 384 -3.83 -12.07 15.00
C ILE A 384 -4.78 -13.26 14.99
N ASP A 385 -4.76 -14.04 13.91
CA ASP A 385 -5.45 -15.32 13.85
C ASP A 385 -4.66 -16.46 14.52
N ASP A 386 -5.32 -17.62 14.65
CA ASP A 386 -4.76 -18.81 15.31
C ASP A 386 -3.52 -19.31 14.56
N SER A 387 -3.52 -19.17 13.24
CA SER A 387 -2.43 -19.59 12.35
C SER A 387 -1.16 -18.74 12.56
N THR A 388 -1.34 -17.44 12.78
CA THR A 388 -0.29 -16.49 13.12
C THR A 388 0.22 -16.71 14.55
N ALA A 389 -0.68 -16.98 15.50
CA ALA A 389 -0.30 -17.29 16.87
C ALA A 389 0.61 -18.54 16.95
N VAL A 390 0.28 -19.59 16.19
CA VAL A 390 1.14 -20.79 16.06
C VAL A 390 2.50 -20.43 15.46
N THR A 391 2.51 -19.62 14.40
CA THR A 391 3.74 -19.17 13.72
C THR A 391 4.66 -18.38 14.66
N LEU A 392 4.09 -17.49 15.48
CA LEU A 392 4.80 -16.73 16.52
C LEU A 392 5.41 -17.67 17.57
N ALA A 393 4.63 -18.62 18.09
CA ALA A 393 5.09 -19.59 19.09
C ALA A 393 6.22 -20.50 18.57
N GLN A 394 6.23 -20.79 17.27
CA GLN A 394 7.28 -21.57 16.61
C GLN A 394 8.51 -20.73 16.20
N ASN A 395 8.52 -19.41 16.47
CA ASN A 395 9.59 -18.49 16.08
C ASN A 395 9.92 -18.51 14.58
N ARG A 396 8.89 -18.56 13.74
CA ARG A 396 9.00 -18.70 12.28
C ARG A 396 9.02 -17.36 11.55
N GLY A 397 9.89 -16.46 12.02
CA GLY A 397 10.15 -15.17 11.36
C GLY A 397 9.04 -14.13 11.49
N VAL A 398 8.05 -14.35 12.36
CA VAL A 398 7.00 -13.36 12.68
C VAL A 398 7.24 -12.83 14.08
N LYS A 399 7.05 -11.53 14.27
CA LYS A 399 7.11 -10.85 15.56
C LYS A 399 5.98 -9.85 15.68
N GLU A 400 5.54 -9.61 16.91
CA GLU A 400 4.64 -8.52 17.20
C GLU A 400 5.01 -7.79 18.49
N LEU A 401 4.67 -6.50 18.58
CA LEU A 401 4.89 -5.68 19.76
C LEU A 401 3.93 -4.47 19.81
N SER A 402 3.26 -4.24 20.94
CA SER A 402 2.50 -3.00 21.17
C SER A 402 1.40 -2.70 20.12
N ASN A 403 0.68 -3.73 19.63
CA ASN A 403 -0.52 -3.51 18.83
C ASN A 403 -1.73 -3.46 19.76
N ILE A 404 -2.57 -2.43 19.65
CA ILE A 404 -3.66 -2.18 20.60
C ILE A 404 -5.01 -2.10 19.90
N ASN A 405 -6.03 -2.66 20.54
CA ASN A 405 -7.43 -2.41 20.19
C ASN A 405 -7.91 -1.24 21.06
N SER A 406 -8.19 -0.09 20.45
CA SER A 406 -8.67 1.09 21.18
C SER A 406 -9.44 1.99 20.24
N ASP A 407 -10.56 2.52 20.75
CA ASP A 407 -11.35 3.53 20.05
C ASP A 407 -10.52 4.81 19.86
N PRO A 408 -10.23 5.23 18.61
CA PRO A 408 -9.57 6.51 18.36
C PRO A 408 -10.52 7.70 18.58
N MET A 409 -11.85 7.50 18.58
CA MET A 409 -12.86 8.55 18.43
C MET A 409 -12.60 9.36 17.15
N ILE A 410 -12.65 8.66 16.01
CA ILE A 410 -12.39 9.25 14.69
C ILE A 410 -13.55 10.14 14.23
N ASN A 411 -13.24 11.17 13.46
CA ASN A 411 -14.18 12.12 12.89
C ASN A 411 -14.72 11.70 11.50
N LEU A 412 -14.59 10.42 11.14
CA LEU A 412 -15.05 9.91 9.85
C LEU A 412 -16.57 9.99 9.76
N ASP A 413 -17.08 10.69 8.75
CA ASP A 413 -18.52 10.80 8.51
C ASP A 413 -19.16 9.40 8.39
N THR A 414 -20.23 9.20 9.17
CA THR A 414 -20.95 7.93 9.27
C THR A 414 -21.44 7.41 7.91
N ASN A 415 -21.75 8.28 6.95
CA ASN A 415 -22.19 7.86 5.61
C ASN A 415 -21.13 7.06 4.86
N TYR A 416 -19.83 7.38 5.03
CA TYR A 416 -18.76 6.57 4.44
C TYR A 416 -18.74 5.14 5.00
N ILE A 417 -19.16 4.96 6.24
CA ILE A 417 -19.23 3.65 6.92
C ILE A 417 -20.49 2.91 6.48
N VAL A 418 -21.66 3.50 6.70
CA VAL A 418 -22.94 2.79 6.48
C VAL A 418 -23.20 2.47 5.02
N THR A 419 -22.77 3.32 4.07
CA THR A 419 -22.94 3.03 2.64
C THR A 419 -22.09 1.83 2.20
N GLN A 420 -20.86 1.70 2.71
CA GLN A 420 -20.04 0.52 2.44
C GLN A 420 -20.63 -0.75 3.07
N LEU A 421 -21.05 -0.68 4.34
CA LEU A 421 -21.64 -1.84 5.03
C LEU A 421 -22.94 -2.28 4.33
N ALA A 422 -23.78 -1.34 3.92
CA ALA A 422 -25.01 -1.64 3.19
C ALA A 422 -24.72 -2.35 1.85
N ARG A 423 -23.70 -1.91 1.11
CA ARG A 423 -23.26 -2.61 -0.11
C ARG A 423 -22.76 -4.02 0.19
N THR A 424 -21.98 -4.16 1.24
CA THR A 424 -21.42 -5.46 1.65
C THR A 424 -22.55 -6.41 2.06
N TRP A 425 -23.59 -5.90 2.72
CA TRP A 425 -24.77 -6.67 3.09
C TRP A 425 -25.61 -7.09 1.89
N ASP A 426 -25.84 -6.18 0.94
CA ASP A 426 -26.47 -6.49 -0.35
C ASP A 426 -25.74 -7.65 -1.02
N PHE A 427 -24.40 -7.62 -1.08
CA PHE A 427 -23.64 -8.77 -1.58
C PHE A 427 -23.84 -10.04 -0.74
N ARG A 428 -23.84 -9.96 0.59
CA ARG A 428 -23.92 -11.16 1.45
C ARG A 428 -25.29 -11.84 1.42
N ASP A 429 -26.36 -11.16 1.03
CA ASP A 429 -27.70 -11.76 1.06
C ASP A 429 -27.88 -12.86 -0.01
N ASN A 430 -27.25 -12.70 -1.19
CA ASN A 430 -27.46 -13.57 -2.34
C ASN A 430 -26.20 -13.74 -3.23
N LEU A 431 -25.04 -13.24 -2.77
CA LEU A 431 -23.76 -13.19 -3.48
C LEU A 431 -23.74 -12.29 -4.71
N LYS A 432 -24.60 -11.27 -4.75
CA LYS A 432 -24.64 -10.26 -5.81
C LYS A 432 -24.91 -8.89 -5.21
N SER A 433 -24.31 -7.85 -5.81
CA SER A 433 -24.73 -6.48 -5.52
C SER A 433 -25.83 -6.09 -6.51
N ASP A 434 -27.10 -6.36 -6.20
CA ASP A 434 -28.21 -6.18 -7.14
C ASP A 434 -29.35 -5.26 -6.65
N THR A 435 -29.25 -4.70 -5.45
CA THR A 435 -30.18 -3.66 -4.97
C THR A 435 -29.69 -2.25 -5.28
N PRO A 436 -30.52 -1.34 -5.83
CA PRO A 436 -30.14 0.08 -5.98
C PRO A 436 -29.75 0.72 -4.63
N PRO A 437 -28.67 1.52 -4.55
CA PRO A 437 -27.78 1.97 -5.64
C PRO A 437 -26.58 1.05 -5.94
N PHE A 438 -26.44 -0.08 -5.25
CA PHE A 438 -25.29 -0.99 -5.30
C PHE A 438 -25.22 -1.85 -6.57
N ASN A 439 -26.30 -1.87 -7.36
CA ASN A 439 -26.40 -2.55 -8.64
C ASN A 439 -25.67 -1.85 -9.81
N THR A 440 -24.81 -0.87 -9.50
CA THR A 440 -23.93 -0.19 -10.46
C THR A 440 -22.56 0.05 -9.82
N GLN A 441 -21.56 0.43 -10.63
CA GLN A 441 -20.25 0.91 -10.11
C GLN A 441 -20.34 2.27 -9.41
N TRP A 442 -21.51 2.91 -9.49
CA TRP A 442 -21.79 4.26 -9.04
C TRP A 442 -22.59 4.23 -7.73
N TRP A 443 -22.02 3.66 -6.68
CA TRP A 443 -22.74 3.35 -5.43
C TRP A 443 -22.17 4.07 -4.21
N GLN A 444 -20.95 4.60 -4.35
CA GLN A 444 -20.19 5.15 -3.24
C GLN A 444 -20.83 6.42 -2.71
N TYR A 445 -20.59 6.65 -1.42
CA TYR A 445 -20.86 7.93 -0.82
C TYR A 445 -19.66 8.86 -1.04
N GLU A 446 -19.92 9.99 -1.67
CA GLU A 446 -19.10 11.20 -1.60
C GLU A 446 -20.01 12.36 -1.22
N HIS A 447 -19.51 13.34 -0.48
CA HIS A 447 -20.37 14.39 0.08
C HIS A 447 -20.99 15.29 -1.00
N ASP A 448 -20.31 15.51 -2.13
CA ASP A 448 -20.82 16.27 -3.28
C ASP A 448 -21.74 15.45 -4.22
N SER A 449 -21.87 14.14 -4.00
CA SER A 449 -22.65 13.22 -4.85
C SER A 449 -24.18 13.38 -4.76
N VAL A 450 -24.68 14.27 -3.90
CA VAL A 450 -26.12 14.49 -3.62
C VAL A 450 -26.84 15.47 -4.56
N SER A 451 -26.18 16.03 -5.58
CA SER A 451 -26.89 16.89 -6.56
C SER A 451 -27.65 16.06 -7.61
N ALA A 452 -28.89 16.49 -7.93
CA ALA A 452 -29.87 15.79 -8.78
C ALA A 452 -29.45 15.58 -10.25
N ASN A 453 -28.23 15.96 -10.63
CA ASN A 453 -27.68 15.96 -11.98
C ASN A 453 -26.45 15.04 -12.15
N ASN A 454 -26.28 14.03 -11.28
CA ASN A 454 -25.41 12.86 -11.47
C ASN A 454 -23.89 13.15 -11.61
N ASN A 455 -23.44 14.42 -11.62
CA ASN A 455 -22.03 14.81 -11.82
C ASN A 455 -21.12 14.63 -10.59
N GLY A 456 -21.66 14.36 -9.39
CA GLY A 456 -20.83 14.21 -8.19
C GLY A 456 -20.09 12.87 -8.09
N ARG A 457 -20.23 11.98 -9.09
CA ARG A 457 -19.50 10.70 -9.15
C ARG A 457 -18.30 10.71 -10.08
N THR A 458 -18.14 11.77 -10.87
CA THR A 458 -17.03 11.94 -11.80
C THR A 458 -16.10 13.07 -11.39
N ASN A 459 -16.39 13.77 -10.30
CA ASN A 459 -15.51 14.79 -9.74
C ASN A 459 -14.94 14.26 -8.42
N VAL A 460 -13.64 14.46 -8.22
CA VAL A 460 -13.02 14.26 -6.92
C VAL A 460 -13.16 15.56 -6.14
N GLU A 461 -13.91 15.54 -5.05
CA GLU A 461 -14.09 16.69 -4.17
C GLU A 461 -12.74 17.22 -3.65
N TRP A 462 -12.56 18.54 -3.69
CA TRP A 462 -11.35 19.20 -3.20
C TRP A 462 -11.67 20.52 -2.46
N PRO A 463 -11.10 20.74 -1.25
CA PRO A 463 -10.38 19.76 -0.43
C PRO A 463 -11.28 18.55 -0.12
N MET A 464 -10.69 17.38 0.11
CA MET A 464 -11.46 16.16 0.35
C MET A 464 -12.33 16.31 1.61
N HIS A 465 -13.59 15.88 1.55
CA HIS A 465 -14.49 15.87 2.72
C HIS A 465 -14.16 14.78 3.74
N ILE A 466 -13.51 13.70 3.31
CA ILE A 466 -13.06 12.63 4.19
C ILE A 466 -12.17 13.21 5.30
N ASP A 467 -12.52 12.92 6.56
CA ASP A 467 -11.76 13.36 7.73
C ASP A 467 -11.42 12.14 8.59
N MET A 468 -10.14 11.75 8.60
CA MET A 468 -9.63 10.66 9.42
C MET A 468 -8.94 11.15 10.70
N SER A 469 -9.14 12.43 11.06
CA SER A 469 -8.66 12.96 12.33
C SER A 469 -9.38 12.27 13.48
N TYR A 470 -8.74 12.20 14.64
CA TYR A 470 -9.32 11.56 15.80
C TYR A 470 -8.92 12.28 17.08
N SER A 471 -9.55 11.91 18.21
CA SER A 471 -9.35 12.60 19.47
C SER A 471 -7.87 12.53 19.92
N PRO A 472 -7.25 13.68 20.27
CA PRO A 472 -5.88 13.72 20.78
C PRO A 472 -5.73 13.10 22.17
N THR A 473 -6.82 12.73 22.84
CA THR A 473 -6.80 12.03 24.12
C THR A 473 -6.98 10.51 23.99
N SER A 474 -7.17 10.00 22.77
CA SER A 474 -7.26 8.56 22.54
C SER A 474 -5.91 7.88 22.73
N ALA A 475 -5.90 6.56 22.99
CA ALA A 475 -4.65 5.81 23.03
C ALA A 475 -3.91 5.86 21.67
N ALA A 476 -4.65 6.02 20.56
CA ALA A 476 -4.08 6.13 19.22
C ALA A 476 -3.18 7.36 19.05
N ALA A 477 -3.47 8.45 19.75
CA ALA A 477 -2.69 9.69 19.70
C ALA A 477 -1.27 9.57 20.27
N THR A 478 -0.95 8.48 20.98
CA THR A 478 0.36 8.24 21.60
C THR A 478 0.91 6.84 21.30
N ALA A 479 0.25 6.07 20.44
CA ALA A 479 0.56 4.65 20.24
C ALA A 479 1.73 4.42 19.27
N SER A 480 2.21 5.43 18.56
CA SER A 480 3.35 5.26 17.65
C SER A 480 4.62 4.91 18.42
N TRP A 481 5.57 4.26 17.74
CA TRP A 481 6.89 3.94 18.27
C TRP A 481 7.62 5.15 18.86
N SER A 482 7.40 6.34 18.29
CA SER A 482 7.99 7.60 18.75
C SER A 482 7.18 8.31 19.84
N GLY A 483 6.06 7.75 20.29
CA GLY A 483 5.19 8.31 21.33
C GLY A 483 4.20 9.36 20.83
N GLY A 484 3.87 9.36 19.53
CA GLY A 484 2.92 10.26 18.88
C GLY A 484 1.74 9.51 18.24
N PRO A 485 0.96 10.19 17.37
CA PRO A 485 -0.20 9.59 16.75
C PRO A 485 0.19 8.48 15.77
N VAL A 486 -0.62 7.44 15.69
CA VAL A 486 -0.57 6.45 14.59
C VAL A 486 -1.47 6.89 13.43
N GLY A 487 -1.28 6.26 12.27
CA GLY A 487 -2.03 6.58 11.07
C GLY A 487 -1.42 7.75 10.30
N ASP A 488 -2.08 8.11 9.22
CA ASP A 488 -1.62 9.15 8.31
C ASP A 488 -1.56 10.53 8.99
N PRO A 489 -0.38 11.16 9.03
CA PRO A 489 -0.18 12.41 9.76
C PRO A 489 -0.94 13.58 9.13
N ARG A 490 -1.41 13.48 7.88
CA ARG A 490 -2.16 14.56 7.22
C ARG A 490 -3.44 14.94 7.97
N TRP A 491 -4.02 13.98 8.69
CA TRP A 491 -5.26 14.17 9.43
C TRP A 491 -5.02 14.52 10.90
N MET A 492 -3.77 14.45 11.35
CA MET A 492 -3.42 14.77 12.73
C MET A 492 -3.03 16.23 12.80
N SER A 493 -3.56 16.94 13.78
CA SER A 493 -2.95 18.22 14.16
C SER A 493 -1.52 17.93 14.61
N ALA A 494 -0.53 18.65 14.09
CA ALA A 494 0.89 18.38 14.29
C ALA A 494 1.28 18.36 15.79
N TYR A 495 1.15 17.19 16.42
CA TYR A 495 1.72 16.86 17.71
C TYR A 495 2.94 15.96 17.49
N PHE A 496 3.89 16.43 16.67
CA PHE A 496 5.23 15.89 16.68
C PHE A 496 5.97 16.48 17.88
N THR A 497 5.90 15.82 19.04
CA THR A 497 6.79 16.12 20.19
C THR A 497 7.96 15.14 20.28
N GLY A 498 8.33 14.52 19.16
CA GLY A 498 9.60 13.84 18.97
C GLY A 498 10.50 14.72 18.11
N ILE A 499 11.80 14.74 18.39
CA ILE A 499 12.79 15.39 17.51
C ILE A 499 12.65 14.73 16.12
N ASP A 500 12.16 15.51 15.16
CA ASP A 500 12.06 15.15 13.74
C ASP A 500 13.37 14.55 13.25
N ASP A 501 13.39 13.24 13.01
CA ASP A 501 14.00 12.71 11.79
C ASP A 501 12.82 12.38 10.89
N ALA A 502 12.24 13.40 10.25
CA ALA A 502 11.44 13.18 9.05
C ALA A 502 12.23 12.24 8.13
N ILE A 503 11.62 11.19 7.61
CA ILE A 503 12.23 10.33 6.58
C ILE A 503 12.29 11.15 5.29
N SER A 504 13.22 12.10 5.25
CA SER A 504 13.89 12.52 4.05
C SER A 504 14.66 11.29 3.58
N ILE A 505 14.55 10.93 2.30
CA ILE A 505 15.63 10.19 1.65
C ILE A 505 16.92 10.91 2.06
N PRO A 506 17.83 10.26 2.79
CA PRO A 506 18.98 10.96 3.31
C PRO A 506 19.73 11.56 2.13
N LYS A 507 19.81 12.88 2.06
CA LYS A 507 20.45 13.57 0.94
C LYS A 507 21.97 13.41 0.92
N GLU A 508 22.51 12.70 1.91
CA GLU A 508 23.93 12.61 2.15
C GLU A 508 24.38 11.17 2.42
N PHE A 509 25.51 10.82 1.81
CA PHE A 509 26.33 9.68 2.22
C PHE A 509 26.89 9.92 3.64
N THR A 510 26.29 9.30 4.66
CA THR A 510 26.72 9.49 6.07
C THR A 510 26.96 8.16 6.76
N LEU A 511 27.85 8.16 7.76
CA LEU A 511 28.05 7.04 8.67
C LEU A 511 27.68 7.53 10.08
N LYS A 512 26.73 6.88 10.76
CA LYS A 512 26.33 7.23 12.13
C LYS A 512 27.30 6.64 13.16
N GLN A 513 27.29 7.22 14.37
CA GLN A 513 28.02 6.62 15.49
C GLN A 513 27.35 5.29 15.85
N ASN A 514 28.15 4.24 16.02
CA ASN A 514 27.63 2.93 16.39
C ASN A 514 26.93 2.99 17.76
N TYR A 515 25.85 2.23 17.93
CA TYR A 515 25.12 2.15 19.19
C TYR A 515 24.80 0.69 19.55
N PRO A 516 25.00 0.28 20.81
CA PRO A 516 25.64 1.02 21.90
C PRO A 516 27.13 1.32 21.64
N ASN A 517 27.69 2.33 22.31
CA ASN A 517 29.14 2.59 22.33
C ASN A 517 29.54 3.27 23.65
N PRO A 518 30.30 2.61 24.55
CA PRO A 518 30.91 1.29 24.39
C PRO A 518 29.88 0.15 24.26
N PHE A 519 30.25 -0.96 23.64
CA PHE A 519 29.37 -2.12 23.41
C PHE A 519 29.95 -3.42 23.95
N ASN A 520 29.08 -4.41 24.24
CA ASN A 520 29.47 -5.75 24.69
C ASN A 520 28.42 -6.81 24.29
N PRO A 521 28.74 -7.82 23.47
CA PRO A 521 29.74 -7.83 22.40
C PRO A 521 29.15 -7.33 21.07
N THR A 522 27.88 -6.88 21.05
CA THR A 522 27.17 -6.46 19.83
C THR A 522 26.90 -4.96 19.79
N THR A 523 27.09 -4.36 18.62
CA THR A 523 26.68 -2.98 18.30
C THR A 523 26.06 -2.93 16.92
N ASP A 524 25.14 -2.00 16.74
CA ASP A 524 24.59 -1.66 15.43
C ASP A 524 25.33 -0.45 14.86
N ILE A 525 25.67 -0.53 13.57
CA ILE A 525 26.36 0.49 12.79
C ILE A 525 25.41 0.92 11.68
N SER A 526 24.88 2.14 11.79
CA SER A 526 23.96 2.69 10.79
C SER A 526 24.68 3.65 9.84
N PHE A 527 24.29 3.65 8.58
CA PHE A 527 24.77 4.59 7.56
C PHE A 527 23.66 4.93 6.57
N THR A 528 23.80 6.05 5.88
CA THR A 528 22.83 6.49 4.88
C THR A 528 23.48 6.61 3.52
N LEU A 529 22.74 6.24 2.48
CA LEU A 529 23.13 6.38 1.08
C LEU A 529 22.19 7.35 0.37
N GLU A 530 22.76 8.33 -0.31
CA GLU A 530 22.03 9.32 -1.11
C GLU A 530 21.48 8.74 -2.43
N GLN A 531 22.10 7.68 -2.93
CA GLN A 531 21.74 6.93 -4.12
C GLN A 531 22.23 5.48 -4.02
N ALA A 532 21.73 4.59 -4.87
CA ALA A 532 22.24 3.22 -4.94
C ALA A 532 23.72 3.21 -5.34
N THR A 533 24.57 2.54 -4.57
CA THR A 533 26.01 2.51 -4.81
C THR A 533 26.68 1.29 -4.17
N ASP A 534 27.78 0.83 -4.75
CA ASP A 534 28.63 -0.19 -4.14
C ASP A 534 29.24 0.36 -2.86
N VAL A 535 29.02 -0.33 -1.74
CA VAL A 535 29.56 0.09 -0.45
C VAL A 535 30.38 -1.01 0.21
N THR A 536 31.49 -0.60 0.81
CA THR A 536 32.29 -1.45 1.67
C THR A 536 32.31 -0.87 3.08
N LEU A 537 31.83 -1.64 4.05
CA LEU A 537 31.93 -1.32 5.48
C LEU A 537 32.95 -2.25 6.13
N THR A 538 34.09 -1.69 6.57
CA THR A 538 35.21 -2.47 7.10
C THR A 538 35.59 -2.02 8.51
N ILE A 539 35.85 -2.98 9.39
CA ILE A 539 36.37 -2.80 10.74
C ILE A 539 37.89 -2.93 10.74
N TYR A 540 38.58 -2.01 11.40
CA TYR A 540 40.03 -1.98 11.59
C TYR A 540 40.39 -1.90 13.07
N ASN A 541 41.58 -2.37 13.43
CA ASN A 541 42.18 -2.10 14.73
C ASN A 541 42.93 -0.75 14.73
N MET A 542 43.47 -0.34 15.89
CA MET A 542 44.23 0.92 16.02
C MET A 542 45.54 0.97 15.22
N LEU A 543 46.04 -0.17 14.73
CA LEU A 543 47.20 -0.25 13.85
C LEU A 543 46.81 -0.14 12.36
N GLY A 544 45.52 0.05 12.05
CA GLY A 544 44.99 0.10 10.69
C GLY A 544 44.86 -1.28 10.03
N GLN A 545 45.01 -2.37 10.77
CA GLN A 545 44.85 -3.72 10.21
C GLN A 545 43.37 -4.06 10.11
N GLN A 546 42.96 -4.60 8.95
CA GLN A 546 41.60 -5.06 8.71
C GLN A 546 41.25 -6.22 9.66
N VAL A 547 40.18 -6.05 10.43
CA VAL A 547 39.63 -7.03 11.36
C VAL A 547 38.50 -7.82 10.70
N ARG A 548 37.56 -7.10 10.06
CA ARG A 548 36.38 -7.70 9.43
C ARG A 548 35.78 -6.81 8.35
N VAL A 549 35.31 -7.40 7.26
CA VAL A 549 34.43 -6.72 6.30
C VAL A 549 33.00 -7.11 6.65
N LEU A 550 32.14 -6.12 6.89
CA LEU A 550 30.73 -6.32 7.27
C LEU A 550 29.79 -6.23 6.06
N VAL A 551 30.13 -5.38 5.10
CA VAL A 551 29.40 -5.20 3.84
C VAL A 551 30.43 -5.00 2.73
N ASN A 552 30.20 -5.61 1.57
CA ASN A 552 30.97 -5.39 0.34
C ASN A 552 30.12 -5.72 -0.89
N GLU A 553 29.09 -4.91 -1.12
CA GLU A 553 28.07 -5.14 -2.16
C GLU A 553 27.34 -3.83 -2.49
N SER A 554 26.56 -3.84 -3.58
CA SER A 554 25.67 -2.73 -3.94
C SER A 554 24.53 -2.61 -2.93
N ARG A 555 24.25 -1.38 -2.48
CA ARG A 555 23.15 -1.08 -1.56
C ARG A 555 22.35 0.11 -2.10
N GLN A 556 21.02 0.03 -1.97
CA GLN A 556 20.09 1.06 -2.42
C GLN A 556 20.22 2.37 -1.62
N ALA A 557 19.68 3.47 -2.15
CA ALA A 557 19.55 4.72 -1.39
C ALA A 557 18.71 4.48 -0.12
N GLY A 558 19.07 5.11 1.00
CA GLY A 558 18.33 4.98 2.26
C GLY A 558 19.20 4.71 3.48
N LEU A 559 18.56 4.47 4.62
CA LEU A 559 19.21 4.14 5.89
C LEU A 559 19.45 2.63 5.98
N HIS A 560 20.71 2.25 6.19
CA HIS A 560 21.13 0.87 6.39
C HIS A 560 21.66 0.70 7.81
N THR A 561 21.39 -0.44 8.43
CA THR A 561 21.92 -0.78 9.76
C THR A 561 22.53 -2.17 9.75
N ILE A 562 23.80 -2.26 10.12
CA ILE A 562 24.59 -3.49 10.11
C ILE A 562 25.10 -3.79 11.51
N ARG A 563 24.85 -5.02 11.99
CA ARG A 563 25.29 -5.47 13.31
C ARG A 563 26.69 -6.05 13.27
N TRP A 564 27.56 -5.60 14.18
CA TRP A 564 28.84 -6.26 14.47
C TRP A 564 28.80 -6.92 15.85
N ASN A 565 29.35 -8.14 15.95
CA ASN A 565 29.35 -8.97 17.16
C ASN A 565 30.75 -9.16 17.78
N GLY A 566 31.70 -8.24 17.51
CA GLY A 566 33.05 -8.31 18.08
C GLY A 566 33.88 -9.50 17.57
N ARG A 567 33.62 -10.00 16.36
CA ARG A 567 34.39 -11.10 15.73
C ARG A 567 35.14 -10.64 14.48
N SER A 568 36.28 -11.26 14.21
CA SER A 568 37.08 -11.09 12.99
C SER A 568 36.51 -11.87 11.81
N ASN A 569 37.10 -11.71 10.62
CA ASN A 569 36.77 -12.52 9.43
C ASN A 569 36.95 -14.03 9.65
N MET A 570 37.81 -14.46 10.58
CA MET A 570 37.99 -15.87 10.93
C MET A 570 36.99 -16.37 11.98
N GLY A 571 35.97 -15.57 12.32
CA GLY A 571 34.94 -15.90 13.32
C GLY A 571 35.42 -15.86 14.77
N GLN A 572 36.68 -15.47 15.02
CA GLN A 572 37.29 -15.37 16.35
C GLN A 572 36.91 -14.06 17.04
N ALA A 573 36.59 -14.12 18.33
CA ALA A 573 36.33 -12.94 19.15
C ALA A 573 37.58 -12.06 19.24
N VAL A 574 37.41 -10.75 19.09
CA VAL A 574 38.50 -9.78 19.19
C VAL A 574 38.66 -9.28 20.63
N SER A 575 39.82 -8.72 20.97
CA SER A 575 40.11 -8.21 22.32
C SER A 575 39.27 -6.96 22.64
N ALA A 576 39.00 -6.71 23.92
CA ALA A 576 38.45 -5.41 24.34
C ALA A 576 39.41 -4.28 23.92
N GLY A 577 38.87 -3.15 23.49
CA GLY A 577 39.69 -2.04 23.00
C GLY A 577 38.97 -1.15 22.00
N ILE A 578 39.72 -0.21 21.43
CA ILE A 578 39.21 0.72 20.41
C ILE A 578 39.39 0.10 19.02
N TYR A 579 38.34 0.22 18.23
CA TYR A 579 38.29 -0.17 16.83
C TYR A 579 37.85 1.02 15.98
N LEU A 580 38.25 1.01 14.73
CA LEU A 580 37.78 1.94 13.72
C LEU A 580 36.85 1.19 12.76
N TYR A 581 35.87 1.88 12.22
CA TYR A 581 35.04 1.36 11.15
C TYR A 581 34.90 2.41 10.05
N THR A 582 35.08 1.97 8.82
CA THR A 582 35.14 2.82 7.64
C THR A 582 34.11 2.35 6.64
N LEU A 583 33.25 3.27 6.22
CA LEU A 583 32.34 3.11 5.10
C LEU A 583 32.93 3.82 3.89
N THR A 584 33.02 3.14 2.76
CA THR A 584 33.45 3.71 1.48
C THR A 584 32.50 3.31 0.37
N ASN A 585 32.29 4.20 -0.61
CA ASN A 585 31.59 3.90 -1.86
C ASN A 585 32.51 4.04 -3.09
N GLY A 586 33.82 3.91 -2.88
CA GLY A 586 34.84 4.12 -3.91
C GLY A 586 35.23 5.58 -4.15
N THR A 587 34.33 6.54 -3.89
CA THR A 587 34.59 8.00 -4.11
C THR A 587 34.70 8.80 -2.81
N LYS A 588 33.87 8.48 -1.80
CA LYS A 588 33.85 9.06 -0.46
C LYS A 588 34.19 7.98 0.57
N SER A 589 34.89 8.35 1.63
CA SER A 589 35.23 7.45 2.74
C SER A 589 35.03 8.16 4.08
N ILE A 590 34.24 7.56 4.97
CA ILE A 590 33.93 8.09 6.30
C ILE A 590 34.36 7.06 7.34
N THR A 591 35.15 7.49 8.33
CA THR A 591 35.65 6.62 9.40
C THR A 591 35.19 7.12 10.76
N LYS A 592 34.75 6.20 11.62
CA LYS A 592 34.38 6.46 13.02
C LYS A 592 35.03 5.43 13.95
N LYS A 593 35.02 5.73 15.25
CA LYS A 593 35.64 4.91 16.31
C LYS A 593 34.58 4.30 17.22
N MET A 594 34.85 3.08 17.68
CA MET A 594 34.00 2.33 18.61
C MET A 594 34.83 1.64 19.70
N ALA A 595 34.25 1.47 20.89
CA ALA A 595 34.89 0.83 22.02
C ALA A 595 34.19 -0.50 22.36
N LEU A 596 34.91 -1.61 22.21
CA LEU A 596 34.46 -2.93 22.65
C LEU A 596 34.84 -3.15 24.12
N MET A 597 33.84 -3.46 24.94
CA MET A 597 33.98 -3.92 26.32
C MET A 597 33.75 -5.43 26.37
N LYS A 598 34.41 -6.10 27.30
CA LYS A 598 34.18 -7.52 27.61
C LYS A 598 33.36 -7.65 28.88
#